data_AF-A0A3D1DDV4-F1
#
_entry.id   AF-A0A3D1DDV4-F1
#
_cell.length_a   1.000
_cell.length_b   1.000
_cell.length_c   1.000
_cell.angle_alpha   90.00
_cell.angle_beta   90.00
_cell.angle_gamma   90.00
#
_symmetry.space_group_name_H-M   'P 1'
#
loop_
_entity.id
_entity.type
_entity.pdbx_description
1 polymer ?
#
loop_
_entity_poly.entity_id
_entity_poly.type
_entity_poly.pdbx_seq_one_letter_code
_entity_poly.pdbx_strand_id
1 'polypeptide(L)'
;AVRSITYQAMRRLRDAGRLNDNQKGCFIKPRPREELYDVENDPFELQNLAEVDKYAPLLKQMRAALAAWETETDDHVPKKRRADEFDRETGDRLKGVRRKTKRKAKKKKAAK
;
A
#
# COMPACT_ATOMS: atom_id res chain seq x y z
N ALA A 1 -4.01 11.85 1.85
CA ALA A 1 -3.65 11.61 0.43
C ALA A 1 -4.86 11.76 -0.52
N VAL A 2 -5.87 10.89 -0.46
CA VAL A 2 -6.99 10.84 -1.43
C VAL A 2 -7.79 12.15 -1.56
N ARG A 3 -7.97 12.88 -0.45
CA ARG A 3 -8.70 14.16 -0.44
C ARG A 3 -7.87 15.38 -0.85
N SER A 4 -6.57 15.23 -1.11
CA SER A 4 -5.73 16.36 -1.54
C SER A 4 -6.14 16.89 -2.91
N ILE A 5 -5.93 18.19 -3.15
CA ILE A 5 -6.26 18.82 -4.44
C ILE A 5 -5.57 18.12 -5.62
N THR A 6 -4.31 17.71 -5.45
CA THR A 6 -3.53 17.00 -6.47
C THR A 6 -4.12 15.64 -6.79
N TYR A 7 -4.50 14.85 -5.77
CA TYR A 7 -5.10 13.53 -6.00
C TYR A 7 -6.52 13.62 -6.59
N GLN A 8 -7.29 14.65 -6.21
CA GLN A 8 -8.58 14.92 -6.84
C GLN A 8 -8.43 15.25 -8.33
N ALA A 9 -7.42 16.07 -8.69
CA ALA A 9 -7.11 16.37 -10.09
C ALA A 9 -6.66 15.11 -10.85
N MET A 10 -5.78 14.29 -10.26
CA MET A 10 -5.33 13.02 -10.85
C MET A 10 -6.49 12.06 -11.12
N ARG A 11 -7.47 11.94 -10.21
CA ARG A 11 -8.68 11.14 -10.46
C ARG A 11 -9.50 11.67 -11.64
N ARG A 12 -9.73 12.99 -11.70
CA ARG A 12 -10.44 13.59 -12.84
C ARG A 12 -9.73 13.33 -14.18
N LEU A 13 -8.40 13.45 -14.21
CA LEU A 13 -7.60 13.17 -15.40
C LEU A 13 -7.61 11.69 -15.77
N ARG A 14 -7.57 10.78 -14.78
CA ARG A 14 -7.72 9.34 -14.97
C ARG A 14 -9.05 9.02 -15.64
N ASP A 15 -10.15 9.54 -15.08
CA ASP A 15 -11.51 9.27 -15.55
C ASP A 15 -11.76 9.89 -16.94
N ALA A 16 -11.05 10.98 -17.27
CA ALA A 16 -11.04 11.58 -18.61
C ALA A 16 -10.09 10.88 -19.61
N GLY A 17 -9.37 9.82 -19.21
CA GLY A 17 -8.41 9.13 -20.08
C GLY A 17 -7.15 9.95 -20.42
N ARG A 18 -6.84 10.99 -19.64
CA ARG A 18 -5.77 11.95 -19.92
C ARG A 18 -4.44 11.65 -19.22
N LEU A 19 -4.38 10.58 -18.44
CA LEU A 19 -3.13 10.13 -17.82
C LEU A 19 -2.40 9.14 -18.73
N ASN A 20 -1.07 9.23 -18.74
CA ASN A 20 -0.23 8.18 -19.31
C ASN A 20 -0.10 6.99 -18.34
N ASP A 21 0.49 5.89 -18.79
CA ASP A 21 0.54 4.65 -17.99
C ASP A 21 1.37 4.79 -16.72
N ASN A 22 2.48 5.54 -16.78
CA ASN A 22 3.33 5.82 -15.62
C ASN A 22 2.56 6.62 -14.55
N GLN A 23 1.76 7.60 -14.96
CA GLN A 23 0.92 8.41 -14.07
C GLN A 23 -0.24 7.61 -13.45
N LYS A 24 -0.67 6.52 -14.11
CA LYS A 24 -1.74 5.66 -13.61
C LYS A 24 -1.28 4.72 -12.49
N GLY A 25 0.02 4.61 -12.21
CA GLY A 25 0.58 3.66 -11.25
C GLY A 25 -0.12 3.64 -9.89
N CYS A 26 -0.50 4.81 -9.37
CA CYS A 26 -1.19 4.93 -8.08
C CYS A 26 -2.65 4.43 -8.07
N PHE A 27 -3.22 4.08 -9.22
CA PHE A 27 -4.57 3.55 -9.37
C PHE A 27 -4.61 2.03 -9.63
N ILE A 28 -3.47 1.39 -9.87
CA ILE A 28 -3.38 -0.05 -10.17
C ILE A 28 -3.84 -0.86 -8.96
N LYS A 29 -4.90 -1.65 -9.13
CA LYS A 29 -5.46 -2.55 -8.12
C LYS A 29 -6.01 -3.82 -8.83
N PRO A 30 -5.64 -5.04 -8.40
CA PRO A 30 -4.60 -5.34 -7.41
C PRO A 30 -3.21 -4.97 -7.93
N ARG A 31 -2.29 -4.64 -7.02
CA ARG A 31 -0.87 -4.50 -7.36
C ARG A 31 -0.28 -5.90 -7.58
N PRO A 32 0.77 -6.04 -8.42
CA PRO A 32 1.53 -7.28 -8.52
C PRO A 32 2.00 -7.74 -7.13
N ARG A 33 2.13 -9.06 -6.94
CA ARG A 33 2.58 -9.62 -5.67
C ARG A 33 4.00 -9.17 -5.34
N GLU A 34 4.84 -9.11 -6.37
CA GLU A 34 6.24 -8.73 -6.27
C GLU A 34 6.58 -7.75 -7.39
N GLU A 35 7.50 -6.84 -7.09
CA GLU A 35 8.00 -5.84 -8.01
C GLU A 35 9.52 -5.83 -7.93
N LEU A 36 10.20 -5.91 -9.08
CA LEU A 36 11.66 -5.91 -9.19
C LEU A 36 12.05 -4.81 -10.16
N TYR A 37 12.88 -3.88 -9.71
CA TYR A 37 13.31 -2.73 -10.49
C TYR A 37 14.83 -2.69 -10.59
N ASP A 38 15.32 -2.28 -11.75
CA ASP A 38 16.73 -1.95 -11.97
C ASP A 38 16.90 -0.45 -11.73
N VAL A 39 17.31 -0.05 -10.53
CA VAL A 39 17.40 1.37 -10.15
C VAL A 39 18.50 2.15 -10.88
N GLU A 40 19.47 1.45 -11.49
CA GLU A 40 20.54 2.09 -12.26
C GLU A 40 20.04 2.46 -13.65
N ASN A 41 19.34 1.53 -14.31
CA ASN A 41 18.84 1.72 -15.68
C ASN A 41 17.41 2.29 -15.73
N ASP A 42 16.62 2.15 -14.66
CA ASP A 42 15.28 2.70 -14.48
C ASP A 42 15.16 3.46 -13.15
N PRO A 43 15.68 4.71 -13.08
CA PRO A 43 15.67 5.51 -11.86
C PRO A 43 14.27 5.88 -11.34
N PHE A 44 13.24 5.68 -12.16
CA PHE A 44 11.86 6.02 -11.83
C PHE A 44 11.00 4.79 -11.51
N GLU A 45 11.60 3.58 -11.53
CA GLU A 45 10.93 2.33 -11.16
C GLU A 45 9.61 2.11 -11.93
N LEU A 46 9.65 2.36 -13.24
CA LEU A 46 8.49 2.27 -14.12
C LEU A 46 8.33 0.89 -14.75
N GLN A 47 9.41 0.11 -14.85
CA GLN A 47 9.45 -1.18 -15.52
C GLN A 47 9.64 -2.32 -14.51
N ASN A 48 8.55 -2.98 -14.15
CA ASN A 48 8.61 -4.14 -13.25
C ASN A 48 9.18 -5.37 -13.97
N LEU A 49 10.30 -5.88 -13.50
CA LEU A 49 11.05 -7.03 -14.03
C LEU A 49 10.70 -8.35 -13.32
N ALA A 50 9.77 -8.35 -12.35
CA ALA A 50 9.51 -9.52 -11.50
C ALA A 50 8.96 -10.73 -12.26
N GLU A 51 8.28 -10.52 -13.39
CA GLU A 51 7.72 -11.58 -14.23
C GLU A 51 8.61 -11.93 -15.43
N VAL A 52 9.80 -11.32 -15.54
CA VAL A 52 10.73 -11.57 -16.64
C VAL A 52 11.67 -12.72 -16.26
N ASP A 53 11.57 -13.85 -16.98
CA ASP A 53 12.30 -15.09 -16.69
C ASP A 53 13.82 -14.90 -16.50
N LYS A 54 14.41 -13.98 -17.27
CA LYS A 54 15.84 -13.62 -17.16
C LYS A 54 16.24 -13.23 -15.73
N TYR A 55 15.35 -12.62 -14.97
CA TYR A 55 15.61 -12.13 -13.61
C TYR A 55 15.13 -13.07 -12.51
N ALA A 56 14.56 -14.24 -12.85
CA ALA A 56 14.08 -15.20 -11.86
C ALA A 56 15.15 -15.64 -10.83
N PRO A 57 16.44 -15.86 -11.21
CA PRO A 57 17.49 -16.17 -10.24
C PRO A 57 17.73 -15.02 -9.24
N LEU A 58 17.74 -13.77 -9.71
CA LEU A 58 17.93 -12.58 -8.87
C LEU A 58 16.75 -12.40 -7.91
N LEU A 59 15.52 -12.56 -8.42
CA LEU A 59 14.32 -12.47 -7.59
C LEU A 59 14.33 -13.54 -6.48
N LYS A 60 14.79 -14.76 -6.78
CA LYS A 60 14.96 -15.82 -5.78
C LYS A 60 15.99 -15.43 -4.71
N GLN A 61 17.11 -14.81 -5.09
CA GLN A 61 18.11 -14.32 -4.15
C GLN A 61 17.55 -13.23 -3.23
N MET A 62 16.82 -12.25 -3.78
CA MET A 62 16.22 -11.17 -2.99
C MET A 62 15.14 -11.69 -2.03
N ARG A 63 14.33 -12.67 -2.45
CA ARG A 63 13.38 -13.37 -1.56
C ARG A 63 14.10 -14.06 -0.39
N ALA A 64 15.22 -14.72 -0.67
CA ALA A 64 16.00 -15.39 0.38
C ALA A 64 16.59 -14.39 1.38
N ALA A 65 17.09 -13.25 0.90
CA ALA A 65 17.59 -12.18 1.76
C ALA A 65 16.48 -11.59 2.65
N LEU A 66 15.28 -11.34 2.08
CA LEU A 66 14.12 -10.88 2.85
C LEU A 66 13.71 -11.90 3.91
N ALA A 67 13.59 -13.17 3.56
CA ALA A 67 13.19 -14.22 4.50
C ALA A 67 14.20 -14.40 5.66
N ALA A 68 15.50 -14.25 5.37
CA ALA A 68 16.54 -14.24 6.40
C ALA A 68 16.35 -13.07 7.38
N TRP A 69 16.06 -11.87 6.86
CA TRP A 69 15.84 -10.67 7.66
C TRP A 69 14.54 -10.74 8.48
N GLU A 70 13.45 -11.25 7.91
CA GLU A 70 12.20 -11.50 8.63
C GLU A 70 12.43 -12.46 9.82
N THR A 71 13.27 -13.49 9.63
CA THR A 71 13.64 -14.43 10.69
C THR A 71 14.52 -13.77 11.76
N GLU A 72 15.51 -12.99 11.35
CA GLU A 72 16.43 -12.28 12.25
C GLU A 72 15.71 -11.26 13.14
N THR A 73 14.69 -10.61 12.59
CA THR A 73 13.94 -9.54 13.27
C THR A 73 12.66 -10.02 13.97
N ASP A 74 12.37 -11.32 13.92
CA ASP A 74 11.13 -11.92 14.44
C ASP A 74 9.87 -11.23 13.86
N ASP A 75 9.89 -10.95 12.55
CA ASP A 75 8.77 -10.29 11.85
C ASP A 75 7.65 -11.30 11.54
N HIS A 76 6.49 -11.10 12.15
CA HIS A 76 5.33 -11.98 12.03
C HIS A 76 4.14 -11.29 11.38
N VAL A 77 3.65 -11.86 10.28
CA VAL A 77 2.41 -11.39 9.65
C VAL A 77 1.20 -11.82 10.52
N PRO A 78 0.37 -10.87 11.00
CA PRO A 78 -0.78 -11.22 11.81
C PRO A 78 -1.85 -11.96 10.99
N LYS A 79 -2.42 -13.02 11.58
CA LYS A 79 -3.52 -13.82 10.97
C LYS A 79 -4.69 -12.97 10.46
N LYS A 80 -4.98 -11.85 11.13
CA LYS A 80 -5.99 -10.89 10.73
C LYS A 80 -5.37 -9.51 10.59
N ARG A 81 -5.23 -9.04 9.35
CA ARG A 81 -4.86 -7.65 9.08
C ARG A 81 -5.95 -6.70 9.56
N ARG A 82 -5.54 -5.52 10.02
CA ARG A 82 -6.49 -4.44 10.36
C ARG A 82 -7.25 -4.05 9.09
N ALA A 83 -8.57 -4.00 9.18
CA ALA A 83 -9.40 -3.53 8.08
C ALA A 83 -9.10 -2.06 7.79
N ASP A 84 -9.23 -1.68 6.52
CA ASP A 84 -9.09 -0.28 6.13
C ASP A 84 -10.13 0.58 6.83
N GLU A 85 -9.74 1.81 7.19
CA GLU A 85 -10.66 2.75 7.83
C GLU A 85 -11.30 3.73 6.83
N PHE A 86 -10.71 3.86 5.66
CA PHE A 86 -11.07 4.85 4.65
C PHE A 86 -11.24 4.20 3.30
N ASP A 87 -12.21 4.70 2.53
CA ASP A 87 -12.46 4.32 1.16
C ASP A 87 -11.26 4.74 0.29
N ARG A 88 -10.77 3.82 -0.54
CA ARG A 88 -9.58 4.04 -1.35
C ARG A 88 -9.82 4.96 -2.55
N GLU A 89 -11.07 5.18 -2.94
CA GLU A 89 -11.44 6.09 -4.03
C GLU A 89 -11.86 7.45 -3.48
N THR A 90 -12.80 7.53 -2.54
CA THR A 90 -13.35 8.81 -2.03
C THR A 90 -12.56 9.39 -0.87
N GLY A 91 -11.85 8.55 -0.12
CA GLY A 91 -11.19 8.94 1.13
C GLY A 91 -12.15 9.14 2.29
N ASP A 92 -13.43 8.79 2.13
CA ASP A 92 -14.41 8.82 3.20
C ASP A 92 -14.20 7.68 4.17
N ARG A 93 -14.68 7.84 5.40
CA ARG A 93 -14.56 6.78 6.40
C ARG A 93 -15.49 5.63 6.04
N LEU A 94 -14.98 4.41 6.08
CA LEU A 94 -15.78 3.20 5.88
C LEU A 94 -16.77 3.02 7.04
N LYS A 95 -18.02 2.67 6.70
CA LYS A 95 -19.09 2.46 7.69
C LYS A 95 -18.72 1.28 8.60
N GLY A 96 -18.93 1.44 9.91
CA GLY A 96 -18.64 0.40 10.92
C GLY A 96 -17.30 0.55 11.66
N VAL A 97 -16.42 1.46 11.24
CA VAL A 97 -15.15 1.76 11.94
C VAL A 97 -15.41 2.70 13.12
N ARG A 98 -15.77 2.12 14.26
CA ARG A 98 -16.11 2.85 15.48
C ARG A 98 -14.89 3.57 16.04
N ARG A 99 -14.98 4.89 16.24
CA ARG A 99 -13.97 5.67 16.98
C ARG A 99 -13.90 5.14 18.40
N LYS A 100 -12.78 4.53 18.82
CA LYS A 100 -12.50 4.29 20.25
C LYS A 100 -12.31 5.66 20.91
N THR A 101 -13.40 6.32 21.28
CA THR A 101 -13.33 7.59 22.00
C THR A 101 -12.76 7.34 23.39
N LYS A 102 -11.58 7.91 23.69
CA LYS A 102 -10.99 7.93 25.04
C LYS A 102 -11.93 8.54 26.12
N ARG A 103 -13.05 9.17 25.73
CA ARG A 103 -14.05 9.75 26.64
C ARG A 103 -14.74 8.71 27.56
N LYS A 104 -14.76 7.42 27.24
CA LYS A 104 -15.37 6.41 28.15
C LYS A 104 -14.44 5.91 29.26
N ALA A 105 -13.13 6.13 29.18
CA ALA A 105 -12.20 5.71 30.25
C ALA A 105 -12.26 6.64 31.48
N LYS A 106 -12.59 7.92 31.31
CA LYS A 106 -12.66 8.89 32.43
C LYS A 106 -13.93 8.75 33.29
N LYS A 107 -15.00 8.12 32.78
CA LYS A 107 -16.28 7.96 33.51
C LYS A 107 -16.34 6.71 34.41
N LYS A 108 -15.42 5.74 34.26
CA LYS A 108 -15.34 4.54 35.13
C LYS A 108 -14.42 4.69 36.34
N LYS A 109 -13.59 5.75 36.41
CA LYS A 109 -12.73 6.06 37.56
C LYS A 109 -13.34 7.08 38.54
N ALA A 110 -14.52 7.63 38.24
CA ALA A 110 -15.23 8.59 39.09
C ALA A 110 -16.47 7.98 39.78
N ALA A 111 -16.59 6.65 39.73
CA ALA A 111 -17.62 5.88 40.43
C ALA A 111 -16.93 4.69 41.11
N LYS A 112 -16.05 5.00 42.06
CA LYS A 112 -15.62 4.13 43.14
C LYS A 112 -15.19 5.01 44.30
#